data_AF-A0A9E3I2X2-F1
#
_entry.id   AF-A0A9E3I2X2-F1
#
_cell.length_a   1.000
_cell.length_b   1.000
_cell.length_c   1.000
_cell.angle_alpha   90.00
_cell.angle_beta   90.00
_cell.angle_gamma   90.00
#
_symmetry.space_group_name_H-M   'P 1'
#
loop_
_entity.id
_entity.type
_entity.pdbx_description
1 polymer ?
#
loop_
_entity_poly.entity_id
_entity_poly.type
_entity_poly.pdbx_seq_one_letter_code
_entity_poly.pdbx_strand_id
1 'polypeptide(L)'
;MGIRFTKLTVITFCPLLILSVLSGCRRAKDAADVPQLVKTKTGIEMVVIPGGFFDMGSSKGASDESPVHKVWIDSFWMDRFEVVQEQFKKYQISDPSHFKNPKNPLEQINWTDATIYCNERSLAEGLEPCYDEETWQCDFQANGYRLPTEAEWEYACRAGTTTKYCFGYDARKLRAYSWFAGNSSGKTKPVGQKKPNLWGLYDMHGNVAEWCNDFYSENYYKNSPQKNPRGPAKGRERVLRGGAWNSTADSLRSSCRASDPSIDDTCLASDAIGFRCVKNVPNNKPAEKNNMVKKPYNPSKTGFVYDDIYLEHKTTPDHPEAPQRLVAIVDRLKQTGLYSQLLTLTPYPAKVEWLKTVHSPEYVQRAENSCRNGTRFLDSMDTPISPKSYDAALMAVGGVFSAIDAVMQKKIANAFCAVRPPGHHAVEDAAMGFCMFNNVAIGARYIQKKYNLSKILIVDWDVHHGNGTQAAFYDDPNVLYFSVHRYPFFYPGTGGQAEKGSGKGLNYNINVPLPAGSTDADYIEAFKERLEPAALTFSPDFVLISAGFDAHENDLLGGMKVTTRGFAQLTAIVKTIAQKCCENRLVAVLEGGYDLEGLADAVEAHINVLIR
;
A
#
# COMPACT_ATOMS: atom_id res chain seq x y z
N MET A 1 19.54 -51.49 -88.90
CA MET A 1 18.06 -51.41 -88.91
C MET A 1 17.59 -51.70 -87.47
N GLY A 2 17.02 -50.70 -86.77
CA GLY A 2 16.31 -50.69 -85.45
C GLY A 2 16.98 -51.37 -84.23
N ILE A 3 17.47 -50.76 -83.13
CA ILE A 3 17.07 -49.69 -82.15
C ILE A 3 16.18 -50.16 -80.96
N ARG A 4 16.79 -50.10 -79.75
CA ARG A 4 16.34 -49.78 -78.34
C ARG A 4 15.54 -50.82 -77.49
N PHE A 5 16.07 -51.29 -76.34
CA PHE A 5 16.10 -50.75 -74.93
C PHE A 5 14.70 -50.74 -74.26
N THR A 6 14.39 -51.19 -73.02
CA THR A 6 15.12 -51.19 -71.72
C THR A 6 14.33 -51.96 -70.61
N LYS A 7 15.06 -52.62 -69.67
CA LYS A 7 14.95 -52.68 -68.16
C LYS A 7 13.65 -53.15 -67.44
N LEU A 8 13.63 -53.79 -66.25
CA LEU A 8 14.54 -54.51 -65.30
C LEU A 8 13.58 -54.99 -64.14
N THR A 9 13.40 -56.28 -63.78
CA THR A 9 14.07 -57.10 -62.72
C THR A 9 13.81 -56.56 -61.27
N VAL A 10 13.45 -57.29 -60.18
CA VAL A 10 13.26 -58.72 -59.86
C VAL A 10 12.56 -58.89 -58.50
N ILE A 11 12.05 -60.11 -58.31
CA ILE A 11 11.29 -60.75 -57.24
C ILE A 11 12.05 -60.87 -55.89
N THR A 12 11.32 -60.66 -54.79
CA THR A 12 11.74 -60.89 -53.39
C THR A 12 11.31 -62.28 -52.90
N PHE A 13 12.17 -62.96 -52.13
CA PHE A 13 11.81 -64.10 -51.27
C PHE A 13 12.43 -63.92 -49.88
N CYS A 14 11.63 -64.26 -48.86
CA CYS A 14 11.84 -64.09 -47.43
C CYS A 14 12.82 -65.13 -46.84
N PRO A 15 13.49 -64.83 -45.71
CA PRO A 15 13.29 -65.71 -44.55
C PRO A 15 13.26 -65.01 -43.18
N LEU A 16 12.63 -65.71 -42.22
CA LEU A 16 12.59 -65.44 -40.77
C LEU A 16 13.99 -65.40 -40.12
N LEU A 17 14.14 -64.63 -39.02
CA LEU A 17 14.79 -65.13 -37.80
C LEU A 17 14.49 -64.28 -36.53
N ILE A 18 14.78 -64.91 -35.39
CA ILE A 18 14.28 -64.76 -34.02
C ILE A 18 15.04 -63.70 -33.18
N LEU A 19 14.35 -63.15 -32.16
CA LEU A 19 14.85 -62.30 -31.07
C LEU A 19 15.90 -62.97 -30.17
N SER A 20 16.94 -62.24 -29.74
CA SER A 20 17.17 -61.87 -28.32
C SER A 20 18.48 -61.10 -28.09
N VAL A 21 18.33 -59.91 -27.48
CA VAL A 21 19.14 -59.23 -26.44
C VAL A 21 20.67 -59.14 -26.60
N LEU A 22 21.19 -57.91 -26.68
CA LEU A 22 22.22 -57.37 -25.77
C LEU A 22 22.29 -55.83 -25.86
N SER A 23 22.56 -55.24 -24.70
CA SER A 23 22.51 -53.84 -24.31
C SER A 23 23.25 -52.87 -25.24
N GLY A 24 22.60 -51.75 -25.54
CA GLY A 24 23.21 -50.63 -26.27
C GLY A 24 22.79 -49.29 -25.67
N CYS A 25 23.76 -48.56 -25.12
CA CYS A 25 23.67 -47.15 -24.75
C CYS A 25 22.92 -46.34 -25.81
N ARG A 26 21.79 -45.71 -25.44
CA ARG A 26 21.23 -44.62 -26.22
C ARG A 26 21.61 -43.30 -25.57
N ARG A 27 22.43 -42.54 -26.30
CA ARG A 27 22.60 -41.09 -26.12
C ARG A 27 21.22 -40.42 -26.15
N ALA A 28 20.82 -39.81 -25.05
CA ALA A 28 19.80 -38.76 -25.08
C ALA A 28 20.46 -37.50 -25.65
N LYS A 29 20.06 -37.13 -26.87
CA LYS A 29 20.11 -35.75 -27.35
C LYS A 29 18.65 -35.33 -27.46
N ASP A 30 18.08 -34.90 -26.35
CA ASP A 30 16.78 -34.23 -26.38
C ASP A 30 17.02 -32.74 -26.60
N ALA A 31 16.29 -32.21 -27.58
CA ALA A 31 16.29 -30.81 -27.93
C ALA A 31 15.97 -29.97 -26.69
N ALA A 32 16.70 -28.87 -26.50
CA ALA A 32 16.34 -27.89 -25.48
C ALA A 32 14.97 -27.32 -25.85
N ASP A 33 13.92 -27.74 -25.14
CA ASP A 33 12.59 -27.16 -25.27
C ASP A 33 12.70 -25.66 -25.01
N VAL A 34 12.36 -24.86 -26.03
CA VAL A 34 12.22 -23.42 -25.86
C VAL A 34 11.12 -23.23 -24.81
N PRO A 35 11.38 -22.50 -23.73
CA PRO A 35 10.40 -22.43 -22.67
C PRO A 35 9.10 -21.75 -23.14
N GLN A 36 7.98 -22.24 -22.65
CA GLN A 36 6.65 -21.88 -23.15
C GLN A 36 6.35 -20.39 -22.88
N LEU A 37 5.87 -19.69 -23.92
CA LEU A 37 5.31 -18.34 -23.77
C LEU A 37 3.86 -18.43 -23.31
N VAL A 38 3.53 -17.72 -22.24
CA VAL A 38 2.19 -17.67 -21.64
C VAL A 38 1.71 -16.23 -21.60
N LYS A 39 0.46 -16.00 -21.99
CA LYS A 39 -0.19 -14.69 -21.86
C LYS A 39 -1.10 -14.71 -20.63
N THR A 40 -0.89 -13.78 -19.71
CA THR A 40 -1.66 -13.70 -18.46
C THR A 40 -3.05 -13.10 -18.70
N LYS A 41 -3.91 -13.09 -17.66
CA LYS A 41 -5.26 -12.52 -17.78
C LYS A 41 -5.24 -11.02 -18.14
N THR A 42 -4.24 -10.29 -17.67
CA THR A 42 -4.02 -8.86 -18.01
C THR A 42 -3.38 -8.66 -19.39
N GLY A 43 -3.08 -9.74 -20.10
CA GLY A 43 -2.51 -9.70 -21.44
C GLY A 43 -0.99 -9.54 -21.49
N ILE A 44 -0.31 -9.62 -20.35
CA ILE A 44 1.16 -9.54 -20.25
C ILE A 44 1.76 -10.89 -20.64
N GLU A 45 2.87 -10.86 -21.38
CA GLU A 45 3.59 -12.06 -21.80
C GLU A 45 4.64 -12.47 -20.76
N MET A 46 4.59 -13.74 -20.34
CA MET A 46 5.57 -14.37 -19.47
C MET A 46 6.18 -15.60 -20.11
N VAL A 47 7.41 -15.92 -19.75
CA VAL A 47 8.12 -17.13 -20.13
C VAL A 47 8.10 -18.10 -18.94
N VAL A 48 7.72 -19.37 -19.19
CA VAL A 48 7.81 -20.44 -18.18
C VAL A 48 9.26 -20.90 -18.09
N ILE A 49 9.98 -20.50 -17.05
CA ILE A 49 11.37 -20.88 -16.83
C ILE A 49 11.42 -22.32 -16.27
N PRO A 50 12.14 -23.25 -16.93
CA PRO A 50 12.23 -24.64 -16.46
C PRO A 50 13.07 -24.69 -15.18
N GLY A 51 12.73 -25.58 -14.26
CA GLY A 51 13.55 -25.79 -13.07
C GLY A 51 14.85 -26.54 -13.37
N GLY A 52 15.93 -26.24 -12.64
CA GLY A 52 17.21 -26.91 -12.85
C GLY A 52 18.35 -26.38 -12.00
N PHE A 53 19.50 -27.05 -12.11
CA PHE A 53 20.76 -26.62 -11.51
C PHE A 53 21.52 -25.64 -12.41
N PHE A 54 22.16 -24.65 -11.81
CA PHE A 54 23.19 -23.84 -12.45
C PHE A 54 24.31 -23.46 -11.46
N ASP A 55 25.44 -23.02 -12.02
CA ASP A 55 26.54 -22.45 -11.24
C ASP A 55 26.32 -20.94 -11.11
N MET A 56 25.98 -20.50 -9.90
CA MET A 56 25.74 -19.10 -9.56
C MET A 56 27.04 -18.39 -9.21
N GLY A 57 27.21 -17.16 -9.71
CA GLY A 57 28.39 -16.34 -9.48
C GLY A 57 29.49 -16.50 -10.52
N SER A 58 30.67 -15.94 -10.22
CA SER A 58 31.83 -15.94 -11.11
C SER A 58 33.14 -15.84 -10.35
N SER A 59 34.10 -16.68 -10.70
CA SER A 59 35.49 -16.60 -10.20
C SER A 59 36.34 -15.56 -10.94
N LYS A 60 35.78 -14.91 -11.96
CA LYS A 60 36.43 -13.87 -12.78
C LYS A 60 35.71 -12.52 -12.67
N GLY A 61 34.73 -12.42 -11.76
CA GLY A 61 33.94 -11.22 -11.48
C GLY A 61 34.49 -10.42 -10.31
N ALA A 62 33.64 -9.58 -9.74
CA ALA A 62 33.92 -8.88 -8.48
C ALA A 62 33.95 -9.85 -7.29
N SER A 63 34.48 -9.39 -6.14
CA SER A 63 34.66 -10.21 -4.94
C SER A 63 33.36 -10.79 -4.40
N ASP A 64 32.28 -10.02 -4.54
CA ASP A 64 30.92 -10.33 -4.09
C ASP A 64 30.17 -11.32 -5.01
N GLU A 65 30.77 -11.70 -6.14
CA GLU A 65 30.28 -12.74 -7.05
C GLU A 65 30.90 -14.11 -6.76
N SER A 66 31.80 -14.18 -5.79
CA SER A 66 32.51 -15.39 -5.37
C SER A 66 32.06 -15.87 -3.98
N PRO A 67 32.08 -17.19 -3.70
CA PRO A 67 32.49 -18.26 -4.60
C PRO A 67 31.40 -18.64 -5.62
N VAL A 68 31.83 -19.26 -6.72
CA VAL A 68 30.91 -19.98 -7.61
C VAL A 68 30.35 -21.17 -6.84
N HIS A 69 29.02 -21.31 -6.82
CA HIS A 69 28.35 -22.38 -6.08
C HIS A 69 27.13 -22.89 -6.86
N LYS A 70 26.79 -24.17 -6.64
CA LYS A 70 25.71 -24.83 -7.36
C LYS A 70 24.37 -24.53 -6.71
N VAL A 71 23.41 -24.03 -7.49
CA VAL A 71 22.05 -23.66 -7.03
C VAL A 71 21.00 -24.36 -7.87
N TRP A 72 19.95 -24.88 -7.23
CA TRP A 72 18.72 -25.35 -7.84
C TRP A 72 17.66 -24.27 -7.79
N ILE A 73 17.00 -24.04 -8.93
CA ILE A 73 15.83 -23.19 -9.06
C ILE A 73 14.65 -24.05 -9.48
N ASP A 74 13.52 -23.98 -8.75
CA ASP A 74 12.27 -24.60 -9.17
C ASP A 74 11.70 -23.88 -10.40
N SER A 75 10.79 -24.51 -11.16
CA SER A 75 10.16 -23.84 -12.30
C SER A 75 9.28 -22.67 -11.85
N PHE A 76 9.34 -21.56 -12.58
CA PHE A 76 8.56 -20.35 -12.32
C PHE A 76 8.21 -19.64 -13.63
N TRP A 77 7.34 -18.64 -13.58
CA TRP A 77 7.06 -17.76 -14.72
C TRP A 77 7.78 -16.45 -14.52
N MET A 78 8.38 -15.88 -15.56
CA MET A 78 9.01 -14.56 -15.53
C MET A 78 8.47 -13.69 -16.66
N ASP A 79 8.21 -12.41 -16.39
CA ASP A 79 7.84 -11.47 -17.43
C ASP A 79 8.89 -11.45 -18.55
N ARG A 80 8.38 -11.46 -19.78
CA ARG A 80 9.23 -11.49 -20.98
C ARG A 80 10.09 -10.23 -21.12
N PHE A 81 9.57 -9.10 -20.63
CA PHE A 81 10.15 -7.78 -20.68
C PHE A 81 10.16 -7.16 -19.28
N GLU A 82 10.94 -6.10 -19.09
CA GLU A 82 10.79 -5.19 -17.95
C GLU A 82 9.37 -4.59 -17.93
N VAL A 83 8.84 -4.26 -16.75
CA VAL A 83 7.54 -3.57 -16.64
C VAL A 83 7.64 -2.21 -17.33
N VAL A 84 6.67 -1.90 -18.20
CA VAL A 84 6.67 -0.64 -18.97
C VAL A 84 5.74 0.42 -18.37
N GLN A 85 6.02 1.69 -18.68
CA GLN A 85 5.28 2.83 -18.15
C GLN A 85 3.76 2.76 -18.37
N GLU A 86 3.30 2.26 -19.52
CA GLU A 86 1.87 2.13 -19.80
C GLU A 86 1.18 1.03 -18.99
N GLN A 87 1.91 -0.02 -18.60
CA GLN A 87 1.38 -1.08 -17.73
C GLN A 87 1.20 -0.56 -16.32
N PHE A 88 2.11 0.30 -15.84
CA PHE A 88 2.08 0.88 -14.51
C PHE A 88 0.90 1.85 -14.32
N LYS A 89 0.63 2.72 -15.30
CA LYS A 89 -0.48 3.69 -15.26
C LYS A 89 -1.87 3.06 -15.08
N LYS A 90 -2.05 1.79 -15.49
CA LYS A 90 -3.34 1.10 -15.36
C LYS A 90 -3.77 0.89 -13.91
N TYR A 91 -2.83 0.87 -12.97
CA TYR A 91 -3.10 0.65 -11.54
C TYR A 91 -3.10 1.95 -10.73
N GLN A 92 -3.34 3.10 -11.38
CA GLN A 92 -3.53 4.42 -10.75
C GLN A 92 -2.36 4.93 -9.88
N ILE A 93 -1.14 4.43 -10.09
CA ILE A 93 0.08 4.99 -9.49
C ILE A 93 0.66 6.03 -10.46
N SER A 94 1.03 7.22 -9.98
CA SER A 94 1.66 8.24 -10.80
C SER A 94 2.99 7.72 -11.38
N ASP A 95 3.13 7.71 -12.70
CA ASP A 95 4.32 7.27 -13.43
C ASP A 95 5.56 8.09 -13.02
N PRO A 96 6.51 7.50 -12.27
CA PRO A 96 7.66 8.23 -11.72
C PRO A 96 8.77 8.48 -12.75
N SER A 97 8.72 7.84 -13.93
CA SER A 97 9.88 7.75 -14.83
C SER A 97 10.38 9.10 -15.35
N HIS A 98 11.69 9.31 -15.36
CA HIS A 98 12.32 10.48 -15.98
C HIS A 98 12.13 10.48 -17.52
N PHE A 99 12.38 9.36 -18.18
CA PHE A 99 12.37 9.23 -19.64
C PHE A 99 11.00 8.77 -20.16
N LYS A 100 10.14 9.73 -20.52
CA LYS A 100 8.75 9.42 -20.90
C LYS A 100 8.60 8.74 -22.27
N ASN A 101 8.13 7.50 -22.25
CA ASN A 101 7.59 6.77 -23.40
C ASN A 101 6.76 5.58 -22.89
N PRO A 102 5.51 5.38 -23.36
CA PRO A 102 4.65 4.28 -22.91
C PRO A 102 5.29 2.89 -22.93
N LYS A 103 6.21 2.65 -23.88
CA LYS A 103 6.87 1.36 -24.09
C LYS A 103 8.28 1.27 -23.48
N ASN A 104 8.80 2.37 -22.92
CA ASN A 104 10.04 2.32 -22.14
C ASN A 104 9.80 1.54 -20.84
N PRO A 105 10.85 0.93 -20.27
CA PRO A 105 10.76 0.40 -18.92
C PRO A 105 10.35 1.51 -17.96
N LEU A 106 9.61 1.11 -16.93
CA LEU A 106 9.37 1.95 -15.77
C LEU A 106 10.68 2.08 -15.00
N GLU A 107 11.14 3.31 -14.83
CA GLU A 107 12.28 3.67 -13.98
C GLU A 107 11.91 4.76 -12.96
N GLN A 108 12.85 5.11 -12.07
CA GLN A 108 12.63 5.93 -10.87
C GLN A 108 11.64 5.32 -9.88
N ILE A 109 11.64 4.00 -9.78
CA ILE A 109 10.80 3.28 -8.84
C ILE A 109 11.64 2.69 -7.69
N ASN A 110 11.22 2.93 -6.46
CA ASN A 110 11.82 2.30 -5.29
C ASN A 110 11.37 0.82 -5.19
N TRP A 111 12.03 0.06 -4.33
CA TRP A 111 11.73 -1.37 -4.17
C TRP A 111 10.30 -1.61 -3.67
N THR A 112 9.84 -0.78 -2.72
CA THR A 112 8.51 -0.88 -2.10
C THR A 112 7.39 -0.74 -3.12
N ASP A 113 7.43 0.30 -3.96
CA ASP A 113 6.46 0.55 -5.04
C ASP A 113 6.48 -0.57 -6.09
N ALA A 114 7.65 -1.15 -6.38
CA ALA A 114 7.76 -2.30 -7.26
C ALA A 114 7.06 -3.54 -6.67
N THR A 115 7.13 -3.73 -5.34
CA THR A 115 6.40 -4.82 -4.66
C THR A 115 4.90 -4.57 -4.56
N ILE A 116 4.47 -3.32 -4.36
CA ILE A 116 3.05 -2.93 -4.43
C ILE A 116 2.50 -3.24 -5.82
N TYR A 117 3.21 -2.89 -6.89
CA TYR A 117 2.81 -3.25 -8.25
C TYR A 117 2.63 -4.77 -8.43
N CYS A 118 3.51 -5.58 -7.82
CA CYS A 118 3.37 -7.04 -7.86
C CYS A 118 2.06 -7.50 -7.17
N ASN A 119 1.73 -6.94 -6.01
CA ASN A 119 0.49 -7.22 -5.30
C ASN A 119 -0.74 -6.79 -6.11
N GLU A 120 -0.76 -5.55 -6.62
CA GLU A 120 -1.84 -5.01 -7.45
C GLU A 120 -2.11 -5.86 -8.69
N ARG A 121 -1.03 -6.28 -9.38
CA ARG A 121 -1.15 -7.20 -10.52
C ARG A 121 -1.69 -8.56 -10.10
N SER A 122 -1.36 -9.03 -8.89
CA SER A 122 -1.90 -10.30 -8.37
C SER A 122 -3.41 -10.20 -8.16
N LEU A 123 -3.85 -9.13 -7.51
CA LEU A 123 -5.26 -8.86 -7.26
C LEU A 123 -6.06 -8.71 -8.56
N ALA A 124 -5.52 -7.98 -9.54
CA ALA A 124 -6.14 -7.79 -10.85
C ALA A 124 -6.38 -9.11 -11.62
N GLU A 125 -5.63 -10.16 -11.29
CA GLU A 125 -5.79 -11.49 -11.89
C GLU A 125 -6.53 -12.49 -10.99
N GLY A 126 -6.97 -12.06 -9.80
CA GLY A 126 -7.62 -12.88 -8.79
C GLY A 126 -6.67 -13.89 -8.13
N LEU A 127 -5.42 -13.49 -7.91
CA LEU A 127 -4.35 -14.27 -7.27
C LEU A 127 -4.07 -13.73 -5.86
N GLU A 128 -3.48 -14.56 -5.02
CA GLU A 128 -3.03 -14.20 -3.68
C GLU A 128 -1.74 -13.36 -3.77
N PRO A 129 -1.72 -12.13 -3.22
CA PRO A 129 -0.52 -11.28 -3.18
C PRO A 129 0.66 -11.99 -2.51
N CYS A 130 1.88 -11.75 -3.02
CA CYS A 130 3.07 -12.36 -2.43
C CYS A 130 3.64 -11.53 -1.29
N TYR A 131 3.42 -10.22 -1.23
CA TYR A 131 4.01 -9.37 -0.21
C TYR A 131 2.99 -9.02 0.87
N ASP A 132 3.39 -9.18 2.12
CA ASP A 132 2.73 -8.54 3.24
C ASP A 132 3.16 -7.06 3.26
N GLU A 133 2.24 -6.14 2.99
CA GLU A 133 2.54 -4.70 2.84
C GLU A 133 2.82 -3.99 4.17
N GLU A 134 2.66 -4.67 5.31
CA GLU A 134 3.03 -4.16 6.63
C GLU A 134 4.50 -4.47 6.95
N THR A 135 4.95 -5.67 6.60
CA THR A 135 6.27 -6.20 6.96
C THR A 135 7.25 -6.28 5.80
N TRP A 136 6.75 -6.11 4.57
CA TRP A 136 7.45 -6.31 3.30
C TRP A 136 8.07 -7.71 3.15
N GLN A 137 7.54 -8.68 3.88
CA GLN A 137 7.94 -10.07 3.76
C GLN A 137 7.22 -10.71 2.58
N CYS A 138 7.98 -11.43 1.77
CA CYS A 138 7.44 -12.17 0.63
C CYS A 138 7.05 -13.60 1.06
N ASP A 139 5.77 -13.95 0.92
CA ASP A 139 5.31 -15.33 0.90
C ASP A 139 5.57 -15.96 -0.46
N PHE A 140 6.68 -16.69 -0.54
CA PHE A 140 7.06 -17.46 -1.72
C PHE A 140 6.15 -18.65 -2.04
N GLN A 141 5.18 -18.99 -1.19
CA GLN A 141 4.18 -20.05 -1.46
C GLN A 141 2.92 -19.51 -2.13
N ALA A 142 2.67 -18.20 -2.06
CA ALA A 142 1.55 -17.56 -2.74
C ALA A 142 1.60 -17.78 -4.26
N ASN A 143 0.45 -17.65 -4.91
CA ASN A 143 0.30 -17.88 -6.35
C ASN A 143 0.30 -16.57 -7.19
N GLY A 144 0.45 -15.42 -6.53
CA GLY A 144 0.57 -14.10 -7.14
C GLY A 144 1.95 -13.80 -7.71
N TYR A 145 2.15 -12.53 -8.02
CA TYR A 145 3.38 -11.96 -8.56
C TYR A 145 4.30 -11.46 -7.47
N ARG A 146 5.60 -11.51 -7.72
CA ARG A 146 6.65 -10.94 -6.88
C ARG A 146 7.85 -10.51 -7.71
N LEU A 147 8.80 -9.83 -7.08
CA LEU A 147 10.13 -9.64 -7.67
C LEU A 147 10.89 -10.98 -7.73
N PRO A 148 11.76 -11.19 -8.73
CA PRO A 148 12.60 -12.38 -8.78
C PRO A 148 13.54 -12.41 -7.58
N THR A 149 13.90 -13.60 -7.12
CA THR A 149 15.10 -13.69 -6.29
C THR A 149 16.34 -13.39 -7.13
N GLU A 150 17.42 -13.00 -6.47
CA GLU A 150 18.72 -12.78 -7.08
C GLU A 150 19.17 -14.00 -7.91
N ALA A 151 18.91 -15.21 -7.40
CA ALA A 151 19.27 -16.44 -8.07
C ALA A 151 18.34 -16.81 -9.22
N GLU A 152 17.03 -16.57 -9.08
CA GLU A 152 16.07 -16.72 -10.19
C GLU A 152 16.45 -15.79 -11.35
N TRP A 153 16.82 -14.55 -11.04
CA TRP A 153 17.24 -13.56 -12.04
C TRP A 153 18.51 -14.02 -12.78
N GLU A 154 19.57 -14.42 -12.05
CA GLU A 154 20.82 -14.84 -12.69
C GLU A 154 20.62 -16.13 -13.52
N TYR A 155 19.83 -17.07 -13.01
CA TYR A 155 19.47 -18.30 -13.72
C TYR A 155 18.74 -17.99 -15.03
N ALA A 156 17.73 -17.13 -14.97
CA ALA A 156 16.96 -16.67 -16.11
C ALA A 156 17.82 -15.91 -17.13
N CYS A 157 18.71 -15.02 -16.67
CA CYS A 157 19.63 -14.27 -17.52
C CYS A 157 20.56 -15.22 -18.30
N ARG A 158 21.16 -16.19 -17.61
CA ARG A 158 22.08 -17.18 -18.18
C ARG A 158 21.42 -18.08 -19.20
N ALA A 159 20.15 -18.45 -19.01
CA ALA A 159 19.38 -19.31 -19.92
C ALA A 159 20.17 -20.57 -20.34
N GLY A 160 20.76 -21.26 -19.37
CA GLY A 160 21.57 -22.47 -19.58
C GLY A 160 23.04 -22.25 -19.93
N THR A 161 23.51 -21.00 -20.05
CA THR A 161 24.93 -20.71 -20.31
C THR A 161 25.73 -20.50 -19.02
N THR A 162 27.03 -20.79 -19.07
CA THR A 162 27.99 -20.50 -17.97
C THR A 162 28.90 -19.31 -18.29
N THR A 163 28.58 -18.57 -19.34
CA THR A 163 29.44 -17.54 -19.93
C THR A 163 29.24 -16.16 -19.30
N LYS A 164 30.11 -15.19 -19.65
CA LYS A 164 30.06 -13.80 -19.13
C LYS A 164 28.72 -13.10 -19.43
N TYR A 165 28.18 -13.35 -20.62
CA TYR A 165 26.86 -12.92 -21.07
C TYR A 165 26.07 -14.14 -21.56
N CYS A 166 24.76 -14.04 -21.73
CA CYS A 166 23.91 -15.14 -22.22
C CYS A 166 24.25 -15.62 -23.66
N PHE A 167 25.10 -14.86 -24.38
CA PHE A 167 25.55 -15.14 -25.75
C PHE A 167 27.07 -15.39 -25.86
N GLY A 168 27.77 -15.62 -24.74
CA GLY A 168 29.20 -15.93 -24.70
C GLY A 168 30.04 -14.90 -23.95
N TYR A 169 31.33 -14.80 -24.30
CA TYR A 169 32.30 -13.93 -23.61
C TYR A 169 32.59 -12.60 -24.33
N ASP A 170 32.15 -12.47 -25.59
CA ASP A 170 32.51 -11.34 -26.44
C ASP A 170 31.61 -10.12 -26.22
N ALA A 171 32.12 -9.12 -25.50
CA ALA A 171 31.41 -7.88 -25.21
C ALA A 171 31.00 -7.09 -26.48
N ARG A 172 31.65 -7.29 -27.63
CA ARG A 172 31.27 -6.62 -28.89
C ARG A 172 29.86 -6.98 -29.35
N LYS A 173 29.35 -8.15 -28.91
CA LYS A 173 27.99 -8.61 -29.21
C LYS A 173 26.91 -7.95 -28.34
N LEU A 174 27.25 -7.27 -27.24
CA LEU A 174 26.29 -6.60 -26.34
C LEU A 174 25.33 -5.67 -27.08
N ARG A 175 25.81 -4.94 -28.10
CA ARG A 175 24.96 -4.00 -28.87
C ARG A 175 23.75 -4.65 -29.54
N ALA A 176 23.80 -5.97 -29.77
CA ALA A 176 22.70 -6.75 -30.32
C ALA A 176 21.70 -7.24 -29.26
N TYR A 177 22.07 -7.26 -27.97
CA TYR A 177 21.28 -7.82 -26.86
C TYR A 177 20.87 -6.80 -25.80
N SER A 178 21.50 -5.63 -25.76
CA SER A 178 21.36 -4.68 -24.66
C SER A 178 21.36 -3.22 -25.11
N TRP A 179 20.64 -2.39 -24.34
CA TRP A 179 20.82 -0.94 -24.28
C TRP A 179 21.72 -0.57 -23.10
N PHE A 180 22.86 0.05 -23.38
CA PHE A 180 23.88 0.41 -22.39
C PHE A 180 24.61 1.68 -22.80
N ALA A 181 25.59 2.14 -22.02
CA ALA A 181 26.24 3.45 -22.24
C ALA A 181 26.75 3.64 -23.68
N GLY A 182 27.23 2.56 -24.32
CA GLY A 182 27.77 2.60 -25.68
C GLY A 182 26.72 2.67 -26.81
N ASN A 183 25.42 2.54 -26.55
CA ASN A 183 24.38 2.57 -27.60
C ASN A 183 23.00 3.12 -27.18
N SER A 184 22.79 3.51 -25.91
CA SER A 184 21.51 4.01 -25.39
C SER A 184 21.21 5.47 -25.77
N SER A 185 22.24 6.23 -26.18
CA SER A 185 22.13 7.68 -26.34
C SER A 185 21.70 8.39 -25.05
N GLY A 186 22.11 7.87 -23.89
CA GLY A 186 21.91 8.52 -22.60
C GLY A 186 20.49 8.44 -22.03
N LYS A 187 19.69 7.45 -22.43
CA LYS A 187 18.32 7.25 -21.93
C LYS A 187 17.82 5.82 -22.10
N THR A 188 16.78 5.46 -21.35
CA THR A 188 16.03 4.21 -21.55
C THR A 188 15.37 4.15 -22.93
N LYS A 189 15.15 2.92 -23.41
CA LYS A 189 14.54 2.63 -24.72
C LYS A 189 13.35 1.70 -24.57
N PRO A 190 12.47 1.64 -25.58
CA PRO A 190 11.39 0.68 -25.56
C PRO A 190 11.90 -0.74 -25.37
N VAL A 191 11.26 -1.48 -24.48
CA VAL A 191 11.62 -2.88 -24.18
C VAL A 191 11.50 -3.75 -25.43
N GLY A 192 12.27 -4.81 -25.51
CA GLY A 192 12.15 -5.81 -26.57
C GLY A 192 12.74 -5.42 -27.93
N GLN A 193 13.48 -4.31 -28.03
CA GLN A 193 14.10 -3.87 -29.29
C GLN A 193 15.43 -4.59 -29.63
N LYS A 194 15.96 -5.37 -28.70
CA LYS A 194 17.20 -6.16 -28.86
C LYS A 194 16.90 -7.65 -28.98
N LYS A 195 17.93 -8.47 -29.19
CA LYS A 195 17.77 -9.93 -29.22
C LYS A 195 17.51 -10.47 -27.81
N PRO A 196 16.59 -11.43 -27.66
CA PRO A 196 16.39 -12.13 -26.40
C PRO A 196 17.53 -13.12 -26.12
N ASN A 197 17.61 -13.61 -24.88
CA ASN A 197 18.41 -14.79 -24.56
C ASN A 197 17.77 -16.09 -25.08
N LEU A 198 18.40 -17.25 -24.83
CA LEU A 198 17.93 -18.55 -25.31
C LEU A 198 16.54 -18.95 -24.80
N TRP A 199 16.04 -18.32 -23.75
CA TRP A 199 14.72 -18.58 -23.18
C TRP A 199 13.66 -17.56 -23.63
N GLY A 200 14.03 -16.60 -24.48
CA GLY A 200 13.07 -15.62 -25.00
C GLY A 200 12.85 -14.41 -24.10
N LEU A 201 13.67 -14.24 -23.05
CA LEU A 201 13.67 -13.05 -22.19
C LEU A 201 14.49 -11.93 -22.83
N TYR A 202 13.95 -10.72 -22.80
CA TYR A 202 14.59 -9.53 -23.36
C TYR A 202 15.21 -8.66 -22.27
N ASP A 203 16.15 -7.82 -22.69
CA ASP A 203 16.75 -6.75 -21.87
C ASP A 203 17.48 -7.24 -20.60
N MET A 204 17.79 -8.54 -20.50
CA MET A 204 18.51 -9.16 -19.35
C MET A 204 19.96 -8.65 -19.14
N HIS A 205 20.45 -7.71 -19.95
CA HIS A 205 21.82 -7.20 -19.93
C HIS A 205 21.88 -5.68 -20.08
N GLY A 206 20.82 -4.93 -19.75
CA GLY A 206 20.81 -3.46 -19.83
C GLY A 206 19.40 -2.89 -19.91
N ASN A 207 19.29 -1.64 -20.36
CA ASN A 207 18.11 -0.78 -20.29
C ASN A 207 17.88 -0.24 -18.88
N VAL A 208 17.45 -1.07 -17.92
CA VAL A 208 17.46 -0.72 -16.49
C VAL A 208 18.03 -1.86 -15.65
N ALA A 209 18.68 -1.50 -14.54
CA ALA A 209 18.98 -2.47 -13.51
C ALA A 209 17.68 -2.87 -12.81
N GLU A 210 17.53 -4.13 -12.42
CA GLU A 210 16.27 -4.66 -11.94
C GLU A 210 16.30 -5.01 -10.46
N TRP A 211 15.29 -4.56 -9.73
CA TRP A 211 15.05 -4.95 -8.35
C TRP A 211 14.87 -6.47 -8.23
N CYS A 212 15.65 -7.06 -7.33
CA CYS A 212 15.41 -8.42 -6.83
C CYS A 212 14.79 -8.35 -5.42
N ASN A 213 14.13 -9.42 -5.01
CA ASN A 213 13.52 -9.53 -3.68
C ASN A 213 14.58 -9.46 -2.54
N ASP A 214 15.77 -9.96 -2.81
CA ASP A 214 16.82 -10.26 -1.85
C ASP A 214 17.39 -8.99 -1.20
N PHE A 215 17.68 -9.08 0.11
CA PHE A 215 18.63 -8.17 0.72
C PHE A 215 20.03 -8.40 0.17
N TYR A 216 20.80 -7.34 0.02
CA TYR A 216 22.18 -7.44 -0.43
C TYR A 216 23.12 -7.76 0.74
N SER A 217 24.08 -8.64 0.47
CA SER A 217 25.27 -8.86 1.28
C SER A 217 26.41 -9.32 0.40
N GLU A 218 27.58 -8.69 0.57
CA GLU A 218 28.80 -8.99 -0.18
C GLU A 218 29.23 -10.45 -0.01
N ASN A 219 28.99 -11.04 1.17
CA ASN A 219 29.47 -12.37 1.52
C ASN A 219 28.40 -13.46 1.45
N TYR A 220 27.19 -13.16 0.94
CA TYR A 220 26.06 -14.10 0.98
C TYR A 220 26.38 -15.43 0.28
N TYR A 221 27.11 -15.41 -0.84
CA TYR A 221 27.42 -16.61 -1.64
C TYR A 221 28.19 -17.68 -0.86
N LYS A 222 28.92 -17.31 0.19
CA LYS A 222 29.63 -18.27 1.05
C LYS A 222 28.67 -19.16 1.85
N ASN A 223 27.46 -18.67 2.10
CA ASN A 223 26.44 -19.32 2.94
C ASN A 223 25.11 -19.52 2.21
N SER A 224 25.10 -19.33 0.88
CA SER A 224 23.89 -19.42 0.06
C SER A 224 23.36 -20.86 0.07
N PRO A 225 22.06 -21.08 0.38
CA PRO A 225 21.48 -22.41 0.35
C PRO A 225 21.40 -22.94 -1.09
N GLN A 226 21.52 -24.27 -1.23
CA GLN A 226 21.54 -24.90 -2.55
C GLN A 226 20.20 -24.84 -3.29
N LYS A 227 19.06 -24.76 -2.60
CA LYS A 227 17.73 -24.78 -3.23
C LYS A 227 17.01 -23.46 -3.02
N ASN A 228 16.61 -22.81 -4.11
CA ASN A 228 15.85 -21.55 -4.15
C ASN A 228 16.35 -20.51 -3.12
N PRO A 229 17.62 -20.07 -3.20
CA PRO A 229 18.14 -19.05 -2.29
C PRO A 229 17.37 -17.73 -2.44
N ARG A 230 17.25 -17.01 -1.31
CA ARG A 230 16.40 -15.80 -1.14
C ARG A 230 17.16 -14.62 -0.53
N GLY A 231 18.49 -14.71 -0.50
CA GLY A 231 19.33 -13.71 0.15
C GLY A 231 19.38 -13.88 1.67
N PRO A 232 20.10 -12.96 2.36
CA PRO A 232 20.05 -12.83 3.81
C PRO A 232 18.64 -12.47 4.29
N ALA A 233 18.29 -12.87 5.51
CA ALA A 233 16.98 -12.55 6.10
C ALA A 233 16.77 -11.05 6.38
N LYS A 234 17.86 -10.27 6.50
CA LYS A 234 17.85 -8.82 6.76
C LYS A 234 19.04 -8.16 6.07
N GLY A 235 18.90 -6.89 5.69
CA GLY A 235 19.97 -6.07 5.12
C GLY A 235 19.58 -4.60 5.07
N ARG A 236 20.53 -3.74 4.69
CA ARG A 236 20.31 -2.30 4.51
C ARG A 236 20.01 -1.91 3.07
N GLU A 237 20.34 -2.78 2.13
CA GLU A 237 20.22 -2.54 0.70
C GLU A 237 19.56 -3.76 0.06
N ARG A 238 18.94 -3.56 -1.10
CA ARG A 238 18.34 -4.60 -1.93
C ARG A 238 19.22 -4.88 -3.14
N VAL A 239 19.15 -6.10 -3.65
CA VAL A 239 19.94 -6.51 -4.80
C VAL A 239 19.38 -5.90 -6.10
N LEU A 240 20.30 -5.43 -6.95
CA LEU A 240 20.05 -5.02 -8.32
C LEU A 240 20.83 -5.91 -9.29
N ARG A 241 20.21 -6.25 -10.43
CA ARG A 241 20.82 -7.08 -11.49
C ARG A 241 20.64 -6.50 -12.89
N GLY A 242 21.39 -7.00 -13.87
CA GLY A 242 21.24 -6.65 -15.30
C GLY A 242 22.02 -5.44 -15.79
N GLY A 243 22.23 -4.44 -14.92
CA GLY A 243 22.80 -3.16 -15.30
C GLY A 243 21.87 -2.33 -16.19
N ALA A 244 22.23 -1.09 -16.50
CA ALA A 244 21.31 -0.11 -17.06
C ALA A 244 21.82 0.59 -18.33
N TRP A 245 21.01 1.49 -18.89
CA TRP A 245 21.32 2.31 -20.06
C TRP A 245 22.60 3.14 -19.94
N ASN A 246 23.07 3.43 -18.72
CA ASN A 246 24.30 4.17 -18.41
C ASN A 246 25.48 3.26 -18.01
N SER A 247 25.28 1.94 -18.00
CA SER A 247 26.28 0.97 -17.53
C SER A 247 27.34 0.64 -18.60
N THR A 248 28.54 0.30 -18.13
CA THR A 248 29.63 -0.21 -18.97
C THR A 248 29.48 -1.71 -19.22
N ALA A 249 30.17 -2.25 -20.22
CA ALA A 249 30.10 -3.68 -20.57
C ALA A 249 30.44 -4.64 -19.41
N ASP A 250 31.24 -4.21 -18.44
CA ASP A 250 31.60 -5.04 -17.28
C ASP A 250 30.51 -5.09 -16.22
N SER A 251 29.60 -4.12 -16.17
CA SER A 251 28.44 -4.14 -15.26
C SER A 251 27.26 -4.96 -15.83
N LEU A 252 27.32 -5.37 -17.10
CA LEU A 252 26.23 -6.10 -17.79
C LEU A 252 26.43 -7.61 -17.79
N ARG A 253 27.36 -8.15 -16.98
CA ARG A 253 27.64 -9.59 -16.94
C ARG A 253 26.47 -10.32 -16.27
N SER A 254 26.22 -11.57 -16.67
CA SER A 254 25.14 -12.37 -16.06
C SER A 254 25.28 -12.49 -14.54
N SER A 255 26.52 -12.52 -14.04
CA SER A 255 26.84 -12.64 -12.61
C SER A 255 27.02 -11.31 -11.89
N CYS A 256 26.99 -10.16 -12.59
CA CYS A 256 27.23 -8.87 -11.94
C CYS A 256 26.13 -8.60 -10.91
N ARG A 257 26.55 -8.09 -9.76
CA ARG A 257 25.68 -7.69 -8.64
C ARG A 257 25.84 -6.20 -8.42
N ALA A 258 24.76 -5.55 -8.05
CA ALA A 258 24.76 -4.20 -7.52
C ALA A 258 23.76 -4.16 -6.36
N SER A 259 23.74 -3.05 -5.64
CA SER A 259 22.80 -2.83 -4.55
C SER A 259 22.39 -1.37 -4.48
N ASP A 260 21.23 -1.15 -3.89
CA ASP A 260 20.74 0.19 -3.59
C ASP A 260 19.95 0.15 -2.26
N PRO A 261 20.04 1.22 -1.43
CA PRO A 261 19.39 1.29 -0.12
C PRO A 261 17.87 1.23 -0.13
N SER A 262 17.21 1.21 -1.30
CA SER A 262 15.74 1.13 -1.40
C SER A 262 15.03 2.25 -0.64
N ILE A 263 15.53 3.49 -0.77
CA ILE A 263 14.97 4.66 -0.06
C ILE A 263 13.55 4.92 -0.58
N ASP A 264 12.57 5.04 0.32
CA ASP A 264 11.14 5.26 0.03
C ASP A 264 10.82 6.67 -0.55
N ASP A 265 11.84 7.48 -0.84
CA ASP A 265 11.67 8.78 -1.49
C ASP A 265 11.86 8.63 -3.01
N THR A 266 10.75 8.61 -3.74
CA THR A 266 10.76 8.55 -5.21
C THR A 266 11.51 9.73 -5.85
N CYS A 267 11.67 10.87 -5.16
CA CYS A 267 12.47 11.99 -5.67
C CYS A 267 13.97 11.67 -5.74
N LEU A 268 14.43 10.66 -5.00
CA LEU A 268 15.82 10.19 -4.95
C LEU A 268 16.04 8.88 -5.73
N ALA A 269 14.97 8.27 -6.25
CA ALA A 269 15.06 7.04 -7.02
C ALA A 269 15.85 7.27 -8.32
N SER A 270 16.66 6.28 -8.70
CA SER A 270 17.50 6.37 -9.90
C SER A 270 16.71 6.11 -11.18
N ASP A 271 16.95 6.92 -12.20
CA ASP A 271 16.44 6.72 -13.58
C ASP A 271 17.10 5.54 -14.33
N ALA A 272 17.91 4.76 -13.63
CA ALA A 272 18.57 3.56 -14.09
C ALA A 272 17.99 2.28 -13.48
N ILE A 273 17.01 2.36 -12.57
CA ILE A 273 16.47 1.21 -11.85
C ILE A 273 14.99 1.01 -12.20
N GLY A 274 14.64 -0.22 -12.57
CA GLY A 274 13.27 -0.70 -12.77
C GLY A 274 13.11 -2.12 -12.25
N PHE A 275 12.20 -2.90 -12.84
CA PHE A 275 11.92 -4.27 -12.38
C PHE A 275 11.11 -5.09 -13.40
N ARG A 276 11.00 -6.39 -13.13
CA ARG A 276 10.07 -7.31 -13.79
C ARG A 276 9.45 -8.27 -12.76
N CYS A 277 8.29 -8.83 -13.04
CA CYS A 277 7.63 -9.75 -12.12
C CYS A 277 7.92 -11.22 -12.44
N VAL A 278 7.88 -12.05 -11.41
CA VAL A 278 7.82 -13.51 -11.49
C VAL A 278 6.63 -14.06 -10.71
N LYS A 279 6.24 -15.31 -10.98
CA LYS A 279 5.28 -16.06 -10.15
C LYS A 279 5.52 -17.56 -10.19
N ASN A 280 5.00 -18.28 -9.21
CA ASN A 280 5.06 -19.74 -9.18
C ASN A 280 4.22 -20.38 -10.32
N VAL A 281 4.64 -21.54 -10.81
CA VAL A 281 3.84 -22.34 -11.76
C VAL A 281 2.57 -22.84 -11.05
N PRO A 282 1.36 -22.75 -11.66
CA PRO A 282 0.13 -23.25 -11.05
C PRO A 282 0.22 -24.76 -10.76
N ASN A 283 0.09 -25.16 -9.50
CA ASN A 283 -0.02 -26.57 -9.13
C ASN A 283 -1.43 -27.09 -9.46
N ASN A 284 -1.56 -28.06 -10.36
CA ASN A 284 -2.82 -28.77 -10.68
C ASN A 284 -3.30 -29.73 -9.57
N LYS A 285 -2.96 -29.48 -8.30
CA LYS A 285 -3.47 -30.26 -7.17
C LYS A 285 -4.52 -29.45 -6.43
N PRO A 286 -5.75 -29.97 -6.23
CA PRO A 286 -6.70 -29.33 -5.32
C PRO A 286 -6.07 -29.30 -3.93
N ALA A 287 -6.01 -28.12 -3.32
CA ALA A 287 -5.47 -27.97 -1.98
C ALA A 287 -6.24 -28.86 -0.99
N GLU A 288 -5.55 -29.82 -0.37
CA GLU A 288 -6.09 -30.59 0.74
C GLU A 288 -6.39 -29.64 1.90
N LYS A 289 -7.67 -29.53 2.25
CA LYS A 289 -8.15 -28.76 3.39
C LYS A 289 -7.68 -29.44 4.67
N ASN A 290 -6.60 -28.94 5.27
CA ASN A 290 -6.30 -29.27 6.65
C ASN A 290 -7.25 -28.50 7.57
N ASN A 291 -8.16 -29.25 8.17
CA ASN A 291 -9.04 -28.81 9.25
C ASN A 291 -8.20 -28.41 10.47
N MET A 292 -7.97 -27.11 10.63
CA MET A 292 -7.92 -26.50 11.95
C MET A 292 -9.02 -25.46 12.02
N VAL A 293 -9.99 -25.70 12.90
CA VAL A 293 -11.00 -24.70 13.27
C VAL A 293 -10.27 -23.56 13.98
N LYS A 294 -9.95 -22.52 13.22
CA LYS A 294 -9.82 -21.15 13.71
C LYS A 294 -10.72 -20.30 12.81
N LYS A 295 -11.68 -19.58 13.41
CA LYS A 295 -12.48 -18.57 12.69
C LYS A 295 -11.51 -17.65 11.93
N PRO A 296 -11.83 -17.23 10.69
CA PRO A 296 -10.90 -16.45 9.89
C PRO A 296 -10.73 -15.07 10.52
N TYR A 297 -9.56 -14.86 11.08
CA TYR A 297 -8.93 -13.55 11.24
C TYR A 297 -8.50 -13.10 9.84
N ASN A 298 -9.03 -11.98 9.35
CA ASN A 298 -8.55 -11.31 8.14
C ASN A 298 -8.11 -9.89 8.54
N PRO A 299 -6.82 -9.66 8.84
CA PRO A 299 -6.34 -8.36 9.29
C PRO A 299 -6.54 -7.22 8.28
N SER A 300 -6.85 -7.51 7.02
CA SER A 300 -6.81 -6.53 5.92
C SER A 300 -8.11 -5.76 5.65
N LYS A 301 -9.11 -5.78 6.54
CA LYS A 301 -10.38 -5.06 6.31
C LYS A 301 -10.45 -3.77 7.10
N THR A 302 -10.79 -2.68 6.44
CA THR A 302 -11.22 -1.42 7.06
C THR A 302 -12.67 -1.55 7.54
N GLY A 303 -12.91 -1.16 8.80
CA GLY A 303 -14.26 -1.06 9.35
C GLY A 303 -14.98 0.20 8.91
N PHE A 304 -16.29 0.12 8.76
CA PHE A 304 -17.15 1.27 8.47
C PHE A 304 -18.33 1.31 9.44
N VAL A 305 -18.46 2.39 10.20
CA VAL A 305 -19.60 2.60 11.12
C VAL A 305 -20.58 3.57 10.47
N TYR A 306 -21.83 3.15 10.39
CA TYR A 306 -22.96 3.95 9.95
C TYR A 306 -24.26 3.36 10.52
N ASP A 307 -25.23 4.21 10.87
CA ASP A 307 -26.57 3.81 11.28
C ASP A 307 -27.58 4.89 10.90
N ASP A 308 -28.80 4.49 10.51
CA ASP A 308 -29.85 5.40 10.08
C ASP A 308 -30.29 6.35 11.21
N ILE A 309 -30.07 6.01 12.48
CA ILE A 309 -30.34 6.90 13.63
C ILE A 309 -29.60 8.24 13.52
N TYR A 310 -28.44 8.27 12.86
CA TYR A 310 -27.67 9.49 12.62
C TYR A 310 -28.43 10.50 11.75
N LEU A 311 -29.34 10.01 10.90
CA LEU A 311 -30.20 10.86 10.08
C LEU A 311 -31.32 11.51 10.89
N GLU A 312 -31.64 10.96 12.06
CA GLU A 312 -32.71 11.46 12.95
C GLU A 312 -32.28 12.62 13.84
N HIS A 313 -30.97 12.94 13.88
CA HIS A 313 -30.51 14.24 14.36
C HIS A 313 -30.95 15.35 13.39
N LYS A 314 -32.14 15.92 13.55
CA LYS A 314 -32.63 16.97 12.64
C LYS A 314 -32.09 18.34 13.06
N THR A 315 -31.55 19.07 12.09
CA THR A 315 -31.18 20.49 12.20
C THR A 315 -32.20 21.34 11.45
N THR A 316 -32.01 22.66 11.37
CA THR A 316 -32.90 23.52 10.56
C THR A 316 -32.74 23.20 9.05
N PRO A 317 -33.78 23.39 8.20
CA PRO A 317 -33.77 22.91 6.81
C PRO A 317 -32.56 23.29 5.95
N ASP A 318 -31.98 24.47 6.15
CA ASP A 318 -30.83 24.98 5.39
C ASP A 318 -29.51 24.94 6.18
N HIS A 319 -29.48 24.20 7.29
CA HIS A 319 -28.30 24.10 8.13
C HIS A 319 -27.21 23.29 7.41
N PRO A 320 -25.93 23.72 7.44
CA PRO A 320 -24.86 22.98 6.76
C PRO A 320 -24.61 21.59 7.36
N GLU A 321 -24.71 21.47 8.69
CA GLU A 321 -24.71 20.17 9.37
C GLU A 321 -26.07 19.48 9.13
N ALA A 322 -26.20 18.77 8.01
CA ALA A 322 -27.43 18.14 7.54
C ALA A 322 -27.27 16.62 7.34
N PRO A 323 -28.34 15.81 7.49
CA PRO A 323 -28.28 14.36 7.29
C PRO A 323 -27.85 13.95 5.88
N GLN A 324 -28.05 14.81 4.88
CA GLN A 324 -27.66 14.63 3.49
C GLN A 324 -26.14 14.41 3.34
N ARG A 325 -25.32 14.91 4.27
CA ARG A 325 -23.88 14.66 4.32
C ARG A 325 -23.57 13.16 4.37
N LEU A 326 -24.24 12.44 5.27
CA LEU A 326 -24.06 10.98 5.40
C LEU A 326 -24.66 10.22 4.22
N VAL A 327 -25.79 10.69 3.70
CA VAL A 327 -26.41 10.10 2.50
C VAL A 327 -25.46 10.17 1.31
N ALA A 328 -24.85 11.35 1.07
CA ALA A 328 -23.89 11.56 -0.01
C ALA A 328 -22.66 10.63 0.11
N ILE A 329 -22.10 10.49 1.32
CA ILE A 329 -21.00 9.56 1.59
C ILE A 329 -21.42 8.12 1.25
N VAL A 330 -22.53 7.64 1.82
CA VAL A 330 -22.96 6.25 1.63
C VAL A 330 -23.30 5.96 0.16
N ASP A 331 -23.95 6.89 -0.52
CA ASP A 331 -24.29 6.75 -1.94
C ASP A 331 -23.04 6.72 -2.81
N ARG A 332 -22.05 7.60 -2.57
CA ARG A 332 -20.77 7.57 -3.27
C ARG A 332 -20.06 6.24 -3.07
N LEU A 333 -19.91 5.77 -1.83
CA LEU A 333 -19.25 4.50 -1.52
C LEU A 333 -19.96 3.30 -2.18
N LYS A 334 -21.30 3.33 -2.28
CA LYS A 334 -22.06 2.30 -3.01
C LYS A 334 -21.83 2.39 -4.51
N GLN A 335 -21.86 3.59 -5.08
CA GLN A 335 -21.66 3.83 -6.51
C GLN A 335 -20.29 3.36 -7.00
N THR A 336 -19.22 3.59 -6.21
CA THR A 336 -17.86 3.18 -6.57
C THR A 336 -17.54 1.73 -6.17
N GLY A 337 -18.48 1.04 -5.52
CA GLY A 337 -18.33 -0.34 -5.06
C GLY A 337 -17.49 -0.47 -3.78
N LEU A 338 -16.93 0.62 -3.26
CA LEU A 338 -16.09 0.63 -2.07
C LEU A 338 -16.83 0.15 -0.82
N TYR A 339 -18.12 0.46 -0.71
CA TYR A 339 -18.99 0.03 0.39
C TYR A 339 -18.95 -1.50 0.60
N SER A 340 -18.87 -2.28 -0.49
CA SER A 340 -18.84 -3.74 -0.44
C SER A 340 -17.50 -4.33 0.05
N GLN A 341 -16.44 -3.51 0.05
CA GLN A 341 -15.10 -3.90 0.51
C GLN A 341 -14.94 -3.67 2.02
N LEU A 342 -15.74 -2.76 2.59
CA LEU A 342 -15.71 -2.39 4.00
C LEU A 342 -16.41 -3.42 4.88
N LEU A 343 -15.90 -3.60 6.09
CA LEU A 343 -16.60 -4.36 7.13
C LEU A 343 -17.56 -3.43 7.87
N THR A 344 -18.86 -3.56 7.62
CA THR A 344 -19.87 -2.83 8.39
C THR A 344 -19.80 -3.20 9.87
N LEU A 345 -19.65 -2.20 10.73
CA LEU A 345 -19.66 -2.33 12.17
C LEU A 345 -20.97 -1.75 12.71
N THR A 346 -21.73 -2.56 13.43
CA THR A 346 -23.00 -2.12 14.02
C THR A 346 -22.72 -1.30 15.28
N PRO A 347 -23.10 -0.01 15.32
CA PRO A 347 -23.00 0.81 16.52
C PRO A 347 -24.01 0.36 17.60
N TYR A 348 -23.76 0.76 18.84
CA TYR A 348 -24.67 0.60 19.96
C TYR A 348 -24.66 1.88 20.80
N PRO A 349 -25.70 2.20 21.59
CA PRO A 349 -25.71 3.43 22.35
C PRO A 349 -24.65 3.40 23.46
N ALA A 350 -23.84 4.45 23.56
CA ALA A 350 -22.87 4.60 24.64
C ALA A 350 -23.58 4.69 26.01
N LYS A 351 -23.03 4.01 27.01
CA LYS A 351 -23.47 4.22 28.39
C LYS A 351 -23.09 5.62 28.85
N VAL A 352 -23.99 6.28 29.56
CA VAL A 352 -23.83 7.64 30.11
C VAL A 352 -22.55 7.80 30.94
N GLU A 353 -22.09 6.74 31.62
CA GLU A 353 -20.84 6.75 32.39
C GLU A 353 -19.61 7.12 31.54
N TRP A 354 -19.62 6.79 30.25
CA TRP A 354 -18.53 7.13 29.34
C TRP A 354 -18.55 8.60 28.92
N LEU A 355 -19.72 9.18 28.71
CA LEU A 355 -19.86 10.61 28.42
C LEU A 355 -19.27 11.44 29.58
N LYS A 356 -19.51 10.99 30.81
CA LYS A 356 -19.00 11.60 32.05
C LYS A 356 -17.47 11.53 32.24
N THR A 357 -16.75 10.91 31.31
CA THR A 357 -15.28 10.90 31.34
C THR A 357 -14.65 12.14 30.71
N VAL A 358 -15.45 12.92 29.98
CA VAL A 358 -15.04 14.18 29.33
C VAL A 358 -16.00 15.31 29.70
N HIS A 359 -17.28 15.00 29.89
CA HIS A 359 -18.33 15.98 30.14
C HIS A 359 -18.83 15.96 31.59
N SER A 360 -19.28 17.11 32.09
CA SER A 360 -19.88 17.20 33.42
C SER A 360 -21.18 16.35 33.48
N PRO A 361 -21.48 15.69 34.62
CA PRO A 361 -22.76 15.01 34.80
C PRO A 361 -23.98 15.90 34.56
N GLU A 362 -23.89 17.18 34.94
CA GLU A 362 -24.91 18.20 34.80
C GLU A 362 -25.17 18.52 33.32
N TYR A 363 -24.10 18.66 32.51
CA TYR A 363 -24.21 18.88 31.08
C TYR A 363 -24.87 17.68 30.38
N VAL A 364 -24.45 16.45 30.69
CA VAL A 364 -25.04 15.26 30.06
C VAL A 364 -26.54 15.19 30.33
N GLN A 365 -26.99 15.51 31.54
CA GLN A 365 -28.42 15.57 31.88
C GLN A 365 -29.12 16.73 31.18
N ARG A 366 -28.48 17.90 31.08
CA ARG A 366 -29.02 19.07 30.37
C ARG A 366 -29.22 18.81 28.88
N ALA A 367 -28.25 18.14 28.24
CA ALA A 367 -28.32 17.75 26.83
C ALA A 367 -29.47 16.77 26.57
N GLU A 368 -29.62 15.75 27.43
CA GLU A 368 -30.75 14.81 27.35
C GLU A 368 -32.09 15.56 27.47
N ASN A 369 -32.26 16.31 28.57
CA ASN A 369 -33.51 17.01 28.86
C ASN A 369 -33.87 18.01 27.76
N SER A 370 -32.90 18.73 27.20
CA SER A 370 -33.13 19.69 26.11
C SER A 370 -33.67 19.00 24.86
N CYS A 371 -33.14 17.82 24.51
CA CYS A 371 -33.67 17.04 23.39
C CYS A 371 -35.09 16.54 23.71
N ARG A 372 -35.30 15.93 24.89
CA ARG A 372 -36.61 15.38 25.27
C ARG A 372 -37.70 16.45 25.37
N ASN A 373 -37.35 17.66 25.78
CA ASN A 373 -38.27 18.79 25.88
C ASN A 373 -38.51 19.51 24.55
N GLY A 374 -37.84 19.10 23.47
CA GLY A 374 -38.00 19.71 22.15
C GLY A 374 -37.39 21.11 22.03
N THR A 375 -36.36 21.42 22.83
CA THR A 375 -35.59 22.66 22.67
C THR A 375 -34.97 22.69 21.27
N ARG A 376 -34.90 23.87 20.65
CA ARG A 376 -34.37 24.01 19.27
C ARG A 376 -32.85 24.03 19.18
N PHE A 377 -32.16 24.55 20.20
CA PHE A 377 -30.71 24.71 20.25
C PHE A 377 -30.18 24.31 21.62
N LEU A 378 -29.00 23.66 21.66
CA LEU A 378 -28.32 23.30 22.91
C LEU A 378 -27.18 24.28 23.18
N ASP A 379 -27.26 25.03 24.27
CA ASP A 379 -26.26 25.99 24.81
C ASP A 379 -25.81 27.15 23.88
N SER A 380 -25.68 26.92 22.58
CA SER A 380 -25.31 27.88 21.55
C SER A 380 -26.27 27.82 20.36
N MET A 381 -26.50 28.96 19.71
CA MET A 381 -27.38 29.06 18.53
C MET A 381 -26.83 28.33 17.30
N ASP A 382 -25.54 28.05 17.28
CA ASP A 382 -24.93 27.23 16.23
C ASP A 382 -25.22 25.75 16.42
N THR A 383 -25.78 25.28 17.53
CA THR A 383 -25.93 23.85 17.81
C THR A 383 -27.41 23.45 17.85
N PRO A 384 -28.08 23.34 16.69
CA PRO A 384 -29.47 22.93 16.62
C PRO A 384 -29.65 21.48 17.05
N ILE A 385 -30.75 21.21 17.75
CA ILE A 385 -31.10 19.86 18.22
C ILE A 385 -32.56 19.54 17.90
N SER A 386 -32.91 18.28 18.08
CA SER A 386 -34.22 17.71 17.83
C SER A 386 -34.48 16.61 18.88
N PRO A 387 -35.71 16.10 18.99
CA PRO A 387 -36.05 15.07 19.98
C PRO A 387 -35.19 13.80 19.95
N LYS A 388 -34.62 13.47 18.77
CA LYS A 388 -33.76 12.31 18.55
C LYS A 388 -32.27 12.60 18.60
N SER A 389 -31.86 13.86 18.77
CA SER A 389 -30.43 14.24 18.79
C SER A 389 -29.65 13.55 19.90
N TYR A 390 -30.21 13.43 21.11
CA TYR A 390 -29.52 12.74 22.21
C TYR A 390 -29.31 11.25 21.90
N ASP A 391 -30.33 10.58 21.35
CA ASP A 391 -30.23 9.16 20.96
C ASP A 391 -29.17 8.97 19.87
N ALA A 392 -29.17 9.83 18.85
CA ALA A 392 -28.17 9.84 17.78
C ALA A 392 -26.75 10.11 18.32
N ALA A 393 -26.59 11.04 19.27
CA ALA A 393 -25.30 11.35 19.88
C ALA A 393 -24.76 10.19 20.72
N LEU A 394 -25.61 9.46 21.47
CA LEU A 394 -25.20 8.23 22.14
C LEU A 394 -24.76 7.15 21.16
N MET A 395 -25.44 7.04 20.03
CA MET A 395 -25.08 6.11 18.95
C MET A 395 -23.81 6.54 18.21
N ALA A 396 -23.51 7.83 18.12
CA ALA A 396 -22.27 8.34 17.53
C ALA A 396 -21.06 7.94 18.38
N VAL A 397 -21.11 8.23 19.69
CA VAL A 397 -20.08 7.83 20.65
C VAL A 397 -19.90 6.31 20.67
N GLY A 398 -20.99 5.54 20.72
CA GLY A 398 -20.88 4.08 20.76
C GLY A 398 -20.56 3.45 19.40
N GLY A 399 -20.73 4.18 18.30
CA GLY A 399 -20.15 3.84 17.01
C GLY A 399 -18.63 3.90 17.03
N VAL A 400 -18.06 4.96 17.61
CA VAL A 400 -16.61 5.05 17.86
C VAL A 400 -16.13 3.90 18.75
N PHE A 401 -16.89 3.53 19.80
CA PHE A 401 -16.54 2.35 20.61
C PHE A 401 -16.57 1.04 19.82
N SER A 402 -17.53 0.88 18.91
CA SER A 402 -17.64 -0.31 18.07
C SER A 402 -16.42 -0.46 17.15
N ALA A 403 -15.95 0.66 16.58
CA ALA A 403 -14.72 0.71 15.80
C ALA A 403 -13.47 0.40 16.65
N ILE A 404 -13.32 1.06 17.79
CA ILE A 404 -12.20 0.82 18.72
C ILE A 404 -12.18 -0.64 19.17
N ASP A 405 -13.32 -1.17 19.61
CA ASP A 405 -13.45 -2.56 20.06
C ASP A 405 -13.06 -3.53 18.95
N ALA A 406 -13.46 -3.27 17.70
CA ALA A 406 -13.12 -4.10 16.55
C ALA A 406 -11.63 -4.05 16.21
N VAL A 407 -11.00 -2.87 16.25
CA VAL A 407 -9.53 -2.70 16.09
C VAL A 407 -8.79 -3.44 17.21
N MET A 408 -9.18 -3.23 18.48
CA MET A 408 -8.54 -3.85 19.65
C MET A 408 -8.70 -5.37 19.68
N GLN A 409 -9.82 -5.88 19.16
CA GLN A 409 -10.06 -7.31 18.99
C GLN A 409 -9.37 -7.89 17.74
N LYS A 410 -8.60 -7.07 17.00
CA LYS A 410 -7.97 -7.43 15.74
C LYS A 410 -8.98 -8.03 14.74
N LYS A 411 -10.19 -7.48 14.66
CA LYS A 411 -11.18 -7.86 13.62
C LYS A 411 -10.99 -7.08 12.32
N ILE A 412 -10.38 -5.90 12.45
CA ILE A 412 -10.06 -4.92 11.41
C ILE A 412 -8.74 -4.26 11.81
N ALA A 413 -7.98 -3.75 10.84
CA ALA A 413 -6.77 -2.98 11.13
C ALA A 413 -7.12 -1.56 11.59
N ASN A 414 -8.05 -0.91 10.87
CA ASN A 414 -8.47 0.46 11.08
C ASN A 414 -9.97 0.63 10.76
N ALA A 415 -10.53 1.80 11.05
CA ALA A 415 -11.93 2.09 10.73
C ALA A 415 -12.19 3.56 10.40
N PHE A 416 -13.23 3.80 9.61
CA PHE A 416 -13.86 5.11 9.45
C PHE A 416 -15.27 5.10 10.06
N CYS A 417 -15.56 6.08 10.90
CA CYS A 417 -16.85 6.24 11.56
C CYS A 417 -17.62 7.41 10.94
N ALA A 418 -18.58 7.11 10.06
CA ALA A 418 -19.49 8.08 9.46
C ALA A 418 -20.62 8.44 10.44
N VAL A 419 -20.23 9.01 11.59
CA VAL A 419 -21.13 9.36 12.70
C VAL A 419 -21.68 10.77 12.58
N ARG A 420 -22.82 11.02 13.23
CA ARG A 420 -23.44 12.34 13.34
C ARG A 420 -24.37 12.38 14.55
N PRO A 421 -24.35 13.42 15.41
CA PRO A 421 -23.62 14.70 15.29
C PRO A 421 -22.08 14.61 15.51
N PRO A 422 -21.30 15.63 15.06
CA PRO A 422 -19.86 15.74 15.29
C PRO A 422 -19.52 16.03 16.78
N GLY A 423 -18.23 16.14 17.12
CA GLY A 423 -17.79 16.20 18.51
C GLY A 423 -16.66 17.16 18.89
N HIS A 424 -15.71 17.49 18.01
CA HIS A 424 -14.43 18.08 18.43
C HIS A 424 -14.49 19.47 19.11
N HIS A 425 -15.62 20.19 19.00
CA HIS A 425 -15.86 21.47 19.66
C HIS A 425 -16.49 21.37 21.05
N ALA A 426 -17.14 20.25 21.39
CA ALA A 426 -17.86 20.10 22.64
C ALA A 426 -16.87 20.11 23.83
N VAL A 427 -17.03 21.09 24.71
CA VAL A 427 -16.22 21.25 25.93
C VAL A 427 -16.90 20.56 27.12
N GLU A 428 -16.24 20.52 28.28
CA GLU A 428 -16.70 19.77 29.46
C GLU A 428 -18.17 20.05 29.82
N ASP A 429 -18.59 21.32 29.82
CA ASP A 429 -19.92 21.73 30.28
C ASP A 429 -20.71 22.54 29.23
N ALA A 430 -20.41 22.41 27.93
CA ALA A 430 -21.19 23.11 26.89
C ALA A 430 -21.11 22.46 25.49
N ALA A 431 -22.24 22.53 24.78
CA ALA A 431 -22.31 22.28 23.33
C ALA A 431 -21.97 23.53 22.53
N MET A 432 -21.24 23.37 21.42
CA MET A 432 -20.93 24.45 20.48
C MET A 432 -20.42 23.87 19.15
N GLY A 433 -20.45 24.65 18.06
CA GLY A 433 -19.92 24.23 16.76
C GLY A 433 -20.56 22.95 16.25
N PHE A 434 -21.88 22.83 16.38
CA PHE A 434 -22.65 21.62 16.02
C PHE A 434 -22.40 20.38 16.90
N CYS A 435 -21.45 20.45 17.83
CA CYS A 435 -21.00 19.31 18.61
C CYS A 435 -21.75 19.20 19.93
N MET A 436 -22.43 18.06 20.14
CA MET A 436 -23.12 17.76 21.40
C MET A 436 -22.19 17.02 22.38
N PHE A 437 -21.49 15.98 21.94
CA PHE A 437 -20.53 15.28 22.79
C PHE A 437 -19.23 15.07 22.03
N ASN A 438 -18.10 15.16 22.72
CA ASN A 438 -16.80 15.00 22.08
C ASN A 438 -16.50 13.51 21.84
N ASN A 439 -16.94 13.03 20.67
CA ASN A 439 -16.85 11.62 20.25
C ASN A 439 -15.41 11.08 20.37
N VAL A 440 -14.43 11.84 19.88
CA VAL A 440 -13.01 11.45 19.85
C VAL A 440 -12.40 11.46 21.24
N ALA A 441 -12.64 12.49 22.05
CA ALA A 441 -12.13 12.56 23.42
C ALA A 441 -12.71 11.45 24.31
N ILE A 442 -14.01 11.17 24.20
CA ILE A 442 -14.65 10.06 24.91
C ILE A 442 -14.05 8.72 24.42
N GLY A 443 -13.80 8.59 23.12
CA GLY A 443 -13.10 7.44 22.53
C GLY A 443 -11.69 7.23 23.11
N ALA A 444 -10.90 8.30 23.27
CA ALA A 444 -9.57 8.24 23.88
C ALA A 444 -9.65 7.78 25.35
N ARG A 445 -10.57 8.33 26.14
CA ARG A 445 -10.81 7.90 27.53
C ARG A 445 -11.27 6.45 27.61
N TYR A 446 -12.07 6.00 26.65
CA TYR A 446 -12.51 4.62 26.53
C TYR A 446 -11.34 3.66 26.27
N ILE A 447 -10.44 4.00 25.35
CA ILE A 447 -9.22 3.22 25.09
C ILE A 447 -8.36 3.13 26.36
N GLN A 448 -8.08 4.27 27.00
CA GLN A 448 -7.28 4.32 28.22
C GLN A 448 -7.86 3.46 29.34
N LYS A 449 -9.16 3.57 29.61
CA LYS A 449 -9.79 2.89 30.75
C LYS A 449 -10.13 1.43 30.48
N LYS A 450 -10.64 1.09 29.28
CA LYS A 450 -11.08 -0.28 28.96
C LYS A 450 -9.91 -1.18 28.55
N TYR A 451 -8.97 -0.64 27.78
CA TYR A 451 -7.87 -1.41 27.18
C TYR A 451 -6.51 -1.15 27.82
N ASN A 452 -6.42 -0.22 28.79
CA ASN A 452 -5.19 0.11 29.52
C ASN A 452 -4.03 0.50 28.57
N LEU A 453 -4.36 1.15 27.45
CA LEU A 453 -3.40 1.77 26.55
C LEU A 453 -3.30 3.25 26.92
N SER A 454 -2.12 3.69 27.33
CA SER A 454 -1.97 5.00 27.96
C SER A 454 -1.85 6.12 26.94
N LYS A 455 -1.00 5.95 25.91
CA LYS A 455 -0.61 7.03 25.01
C LYS A 455 -1.51 7.09 23.77
N ILE A 456 -2.33 8.13 23.66
CA ILE A 456 -3.24 8.30 22.51
C ILE A 456 -2.80 9.50 21.69
N LEU A 457 -2.62 9.31 20.39
CA LEU A 457 -2.46 10.42 19.45
C LEU A 457 -3.82 10.77 18.89
N ILE A 458 -4.20 12.04 18.98
CA ILE A 458 -5.38 12.59 18.31
C ILE A 458 -4.91 13.57 17.24
N VAL A 459 -5.24 13.29 15.99
CA VAL A 459 -4.94 14.16 14.84
C VAL A 459 -6.24 14.80 14.38
N ASP A 460 -6.30 16.12 14.39
CA ASP A 460 -7.44 16.92 13.95
C ASP A 460 -7.06 17.75 12.72
N TRP A 461 -7.74 17.49 11.61
CA TRP A 461 -7.57 18.27 10.37
C TRP A 461 -8.87 18.92 9.91
N ASP A 462 -9.92 18.86 10.72
CA ASP A 462 -11.08 19.72 10.51
C ASP A 462 -10.61 21.17 10.40
N VAL A 463 -11.21 21.93 9.49
CA VAL A 463 -10.75 23.30 9.22
C VAL A 463 -10.89 24.21 10.42
N HIS A 464 -11.78 23.86 11.36
CA HIS A 464 -11.97 24.56 12.62
C HIS A 464 -11.08 23.97 13.71
N HIS A 465 -10.60 24.83 14.61
CA HIS A 465 -9.86 24.34 15.77
C HIS A 465 -10.77 23.49 16.68
N GLY A 466 -10.39 22.23 16.90
CA GLY A 466 -11.04 21.31 17.84
C GLY A 466 -10.83 21.69 19.32
N ASN A 467 -11.35 22.84 19.72
CA ASN A 467 -11.16 23.44 21.04
C ASN A 467 -11.68 22.57 22.19
N GLY A 468 -12.70 21.74 21.94
CA GLY A 468 -13.21 20.79 22.93
C GLY A 468 -12.21 19.69 23.23
N THR A 469 -11.63 19.12 22.18
CA THR A 469 -10.59 18.07 22.30
C THR A 469 -9.34 18.62 22.96
N GLN A 470 -8.88 19.81 22.55
CA GLN A 470 -7.79 20.51 23.21
C GLN A 470 -8.05 20.69 24.71
N ALA A 471 -9.24 21.20 25.08
CA ALA A 471 -9.58 21.44 26.48
C ALA A 471 -9.60 20.15 27.32
N ALA A 472 -10.12 19.05 26.76
CA ALA A 472 -10.24 17.77 27.45
C ALA A 472 -8.91 17.11 27.86
N PHE A 473 -7.80 17.50 27.22
CA PHE A 473 -6.48 16.91 27.42
C PHE A 473 -5.38 17.94 27.68
N TYR A 474 -5.73 19.20 27.92
CA TYR A 474 -4.76 20.30 27.95
C TYR A 474 -3.64 20.12 28.99
N ASP A 475 -3.89 19.38 30.07
CA ASP A 475 -2.92 19.05 31.11
C ASP A 475 -2.50 17.57 31.15
N ASP A 476 -2.96 16.75 30.20
CA ASP A 476 -2.73 15.31 30.16
C ASP A 476 -1.50 14.94 29.30
N PRO A 477 -0.41 14.40 29.90
CA PRO A 477 0.78 14.00 29.14
C PRO A 477 0.58 12.72 28.32
N ASN A 478 -0.52 12.00 28.52
CA ASN A 478 -0.77 10.74 27.84
C ASN A 478 -1.63 10.90 26.59
N VAL A 479 -1.99 12.13 26.21
CA VAL A 479 -2.65 12.41 24.95
C VAL A 479 -1.87 13.49 24.22
N LEU A 480 -1.32 13.13 23.06
CA LEU A 480 -0.77 14.11 22.13
C LEU A 480 -1.91 14.57 21.22
N TYR A 481 -2.33 15.82 21.36
CA TYR A 481 -3.29 16.45 20.46
C TYR A 481 -2.56 17.29 19.43
N PHE A 482 -2.83 17.03 18.16
CA PHE A 482 -2.35 17.79 17.03
C PHE A 482 -3.54 18.33 16.26
N SER A 483 -3.57 19.64 15.98
CA SER A 483 -4.59 20.27 15.14
C SER A 483 -3.96 21.18 14.09
N VAL A 484 -4.36 21.00 12.84
CA VAL A 484 -4.14 21.97 11.77
C VAL A 484 -5.49 22.59 11.42
N HIS A 485 -5.57 23.91 11.37
CA HIS A 485 -6.85 24.60 11.18
C HIS A 485 -6.64 26.02 10.65
N ARG A 486 -7.72 26.62 10.15
CA ARG A 486 -7.70 28.00 9.67
C ARG A 486 -7.69 28.99 10.84
N TYR A 487 -6.73 29.89 10.86
CA TYR A 487 -6.54 30.94 11.87
C TYR A 487 -5.62 32.06 11.34
N PRO A 488 -5.75 33.35 11.74
CA PRO A 488 -6.65 33.95 12.72
C PRO A 488 -8.02 34.40 12.17
N PHE A 489 -8.87 34.94 13.06
CA PHE A 489 -10.17 35.56 12.74
C PHE A 489 -11.17 34.61 12.06
N PHE A 490 -11.18 33.37 12.52
CA PHE A 490 -12.07 32.31 12.05
C PHE A 490 -12.65 31.57 13.26
N TYR A 491 -13.84 30.98 13.12
CA TYR A 491 -14.46 30.24 14.23
C TYR A 491 -13.55 29.06 14.64
N PRO A 492 -13.37 28.78 15.94
CA PRO A 492 -13.98 29.40 17.13
C PRO A 492 -13.20 30.60 17.70
N GLY A 493 -12.11 31.03 17.07
CA GLY A 493 -11.26 32.13 17.55
C GLY A 493 -10.17 31.71 18.55
N THR A 494 -9.95 30.41 18.71
CA THR A 494 -8.88 29.80 19.53
C THR A 494 -7.96 28.95 18.65
N GLY A 495 -6.94 28.28 19.22
CA GLY A 495 -6.03 27.43 18.47
C GLY A 495 -4.71 28.12 18.10
N GLY A 496 -4.34 29.17 18.83
CA GLY A 496 -3.07 29.86 18.61
C GLY A 496 -1.88 28.92 18.82
N GLN A 497 -0.80 29.13 18.06
CA GLN A 497 0.43 28.32 18.14
C GLN A 497 1.09 28.33 19.55
N ALA A 498 0.77 29.34 20.37
CA ALA A 498 1.27 29.47 21.74
C ALA A 498 0.52 28.57 22.75
N GLU A 499 -0.66 28.05 22.38
CA GLU A 499 -1.45 27.13 23.20
C GLU A 499 -0.83 25.73 23.12
N LYS A 500 0.06 25.42 24.07
CA LYS A 500 0.90 24.21 24.05
C LYS A 500 0.58 23.21 25.16
N GLY A 501 -0.57 23.36 25.82
CA GLY A 501 -0.91 22.59 27.01
C GLY A 501 -0.38 23.24 28.29
N SER A 502 -0.61 22.58 29.42
CA SER A 502 -0.26 23.08 30.75
C SER A 502 0.17 21.95 31.67
N GLY A 503 0.81 22.28 32.79
CA GLY A 503 1.23 21.28 33.79
C GLY A 503 2.04 20.13 33.17
N LYS A 504 1.55 18.90 33.32
CA LYS A 504 2.21 17.70 32.77
C LYS A 504 1.99 17.56 31.26
N GLY A 505 0.87 18.06 30.74
CA GLY A 505 0.52 18.08 29.31
C GLY A 505 1.24 19.16 28.50
N LEU A 506 2.17 19.92 29.09
CA LEU A 506 2.94 20.92 28.36
C LEU A 506 3.74 20.27 27.22
N ASN A 507 3.59 20.83 26.01
CA ASN A 507 4.09 20.36 24.72
C ASN A 507 3.40 19.09 24.16
N TYR A 508 2.30 18.64 24.77
CA TYR A 508 1.43 17.58 24.22
C TYR A 508 0.20 18.14 23.51
N ASN A 509 0.15 19.46 23.32
CA ASN A 509 -0.81 20.14 22.46
C ASN A 509 -0.06 20.89 21.35
N ILE A 510 -0.34 20.56 20.09
CA ILE A 510 0.33 21.14 18.93
C ILE A 510 -0.73 21.72 18.01
N ASN A 511 -0.88 23.05 18.06
CA ASN A 511 -1.66 23.78 17.08
C ASN A 511 -0.78 24.28 15.93
N VAL A 512 -1.23 24.05 14.70
CA VAL A 512 -0.66 24.59 13.47
C VAL A 512 -1.69 25.50 12.81
N PRO A 513 -1.73 26.79 13.18
CA PRO A 513 -2.65 27.75 12.57
C PRO A 513 -2.21 28.08 11.14
N LEU A 514 -3.12 27.94 10.17
CA LEU A 514 -2.90 28.25 8.77
C LEU A 514 -3.79 29.41 8.28
N PRO A 515 -3.29 30.29 7.40
CA PRO A 515 -4.11 31.35 6.84
C PRO A 515 -5.18 30.81 5.87
N ALA A 516 -6.21 31.61 5.61
CA ALA A 516 -7.22 31.29 4.60
C ALA A 516 -6.58 31.04 3.22
N GLY A 517 -7.10 30.06 2.48
CA GLY A 517 -6.60 29.71 1.15
C GLY A 517 -5.35 28.82 1.13
N SER A 518 -4.87 28.34 2.28
CA SER A 518 -3.83 27.31 2.35
C SER A 518 -4.24 26.04 1.60
N THR A 519 -3.24 25.38 1.04
CA THR A 519 -3.33 24.32 0.02
C THR A 519 -2.86 22.97 0.58
N ASP A 520 -2.91 21.92 -0.25
CA ASP A 520 -2.32 20.61 0.05
C ASP A 520 -0.89 20.71 0.57
N ALA A 521 -0.05 21.58 -0.04
CA ALA A 521 1.35 21.72 0.35
C ALA A 521 1.50 22.20 1.79
N ASP A 522 0.72 23.19 2.20
CA ASP A 522 0.76 23.76 3.54
C ASP A 522 0.33 22.74 4.62
N TYR A 523 -0.72 21.96 4.34
CA TYR A 523 -1.17 20.89 5.22
C TYR A 523 -0.15 19.74 5.30
N ILE A 524 0.42 19.33 4.16
CA ILE A 524 1.43 18.25 4.12
C ILE A 524 2.70 18.67 4.85
N GLU A 525 3.13 19.93 4.72
CA GLU A 525 4.26 20.49 5.47
C GLU A 525 3.98 20.45 6.97
N ALA A 526 2.81 20.92 7.42
CA ALA A 526 2.39 20.82 8.81
C ALA A 526 2.47 19.38 9.34
N PHE A 527 2.02 18.41 8.55
CA PHE A 527 2.03 17.01 8.95
C PHE A 527 3.46 16.44 9.01
N LYS A 528 4.28 16.68 8.00
CA LYS A 528 5.65 16.14 7.93
C LYS A 528 6.60 16.81 8.92
N GLU A 529 6.49 18.12 9.11
CA GLU A 529 7.45 18.86 9.92
C GLU A 529 7.05 18.96 11.40
N ARG A 530 5.75 18.85 11.71
CA ARG A 530 5.24 19.04 13.07
C ARG A 530 4.63 17.76 13.63
N LEU A 531 3.68 17.14 12.93
CA LEU A 531 2.99 15.95 13.43
C LEU A 531 3.92 14.73 13.49
N GLU A 532 4.54 14.34 12.36
CA GLU A 532 5.31 13.09 12.28
C GLU A 532 6.45 13.02 13.32
N PRO A 533 7.32 14.04 13.46
CA PRO A 533 8.38 14.01 14.47
C PRO A 533 7.85 13.93 15.90
N ALA A 534 6.78 14.68 16.21
CA ALA A 534 6.16 14.68 17.53
C ALA A 534 5.52 13.32 17.84
N ALA A 535 4.79 12.75 16.88
CA ALA A 535 4.14 11.45 17.02
C ALA A 535 5.14 10.30 17.18
N LEU A 536 6.21 10.27 16.39
CA LEU A 536 7.26 9.25 16.51
C LEU A 536 8.00 9.35 17.86
N THR A 537 8.21 10.57 18.35
CA THR A 537 8.79 10.79 19.69
C THR A 537 7.83 10.36 20.80
N PHE A 538 6.55 10.66 20.64
CA PHE A 538 5.51 10.29 21.59
C PHE A 538 5.31 8.77 21.65
N SER A 539 5.42 8.09 20.50
CA SER A 539 5.16 6.66 20.30
C SER A 539 3.76 6.28 20.82
N PRO A 540 2.67 6.72 20.16
CA PRO A 540 1.32 6.42 20.61
C PRO A 540 1.03 4.92 20.57
N ASP A 541 0.15 4.48 21.48
CA ASP A 541 -0.41 3.13 21.53
C ASP A 541 -1.63 2.97 20.63
N PHE A 542 -2.28 4.09 20.25
CA PHE A 542 -3.46 4.16 19.40
C PHE A 542 -3.56 5.54 18.75
N VAL A 543 -4.06 5.61 17.51
CA VAL A 543 -4.31 6.87 16.79
C VAL A 543 -5.81 7.07 16.57
N LEU A 544 -6.30 8.26 16.91
CA LEU A 544 -7.64 8.74 16.57
C LEU A 544 -7.52 9.92 15.62
N ILE A 545 -8.43 10.01 14.65
CA ILE A 545 -8.52 11.14 13.73
C ILE A 545 -9.87 11.83 13.90
N SER A 546 -9.85 13.12 14.21
CA SER A 546 -10.97 14.03 13.98
C SER A 546 -10.97 14.40 12.50
N ALA A 547 -11.73 13.67 11.70
CA ALA A 547 -11.69 13.72 10.24
C ALA A 547 -12.80 14.64 9.71
N GLY A 548 -12.56 15.95 9.77
CA GLY A 548 -13.36 16.95 9.07
C GLY A 548 -12.90 17.11 7.63
N PHE A 549 -13.83 17.32 6.70
CA PHE A 549 -13.52 17.52 5.27
C PHE A 549 -13.92 18.92 4.77
N ASP A 550 -14.14 19.85 5.68
CA ASP A 550 -14.49 21.25 5.40
C ASP A 550 -13.31 22.14 5.02
N ALA A 551 -12.07 21.62 5.07
CA ALA A 551 -10.93 22.26 4.43
C ALA A 551 -10.91 22.05 2.89
N HIS A 552 -11.85 21.26 2.35
CA HIS A 552 -11.94 20.98 0.92
C HIS A 552 -12.11 22.27 0.12
N GLU A 553 -11.48 22.35 -1.06
CA GLU A 553 -11.47 23.56 -1.90
C GLU A 553 -12.86 24.03 -2.37
N ASN A 554 -13.85 23.12 -2.38
CA ASN A 554 -15.24 23.43 -2.71
C ASN A 554 -16.09 23.82 -1.48
N ASP A 555 -15.58 23.64 -0.27
CA ASP A 555 -16.33 23.94 0.95
C ASP A 555 -16.27 25.44 1.28
N LEU A 556 -17.43 26.08 1.13
CA LEU A 556 -17.56 27.52 1.33
C LEU A 556 -17.44 27.96 2.79
N LEU A 557 -17.58 27.05 3.76
CA LEU A 557 -17.46 27.37 5.18
C LEU A 557 -16.00 27.39 5.63
N GLY A 558 -15.15 26.50 5.12
CA GLY A 558 -13.74 26.42 5.53
C GLY A 558 -12.84 27.48 4.90
N GLY A 559 -13.01 27.76 3.61
CA GLY A 559 -12.20 28.76 2.89
C GLY A 559 -10.72 28.39 2.75
N MET A 560 -10.43 27.09 2.71
CA MET A 560 -9.11 26.52 2.39
C MET A 560 -9.13 25.94 0.96
N LYS A 561 -8.01 25.38 0.51
CA LYS A 561 -7.84 24.81 -0.83
C LYS A 561 -7.24 23.40 -0.78
N VAL A 562 -7.67 22.60 0.18
CA VAL A 562 -7.25 21.20 0.25
C VAL A 562 -8.05 20.42 -0.79
N THR A 563 -7.36 19.66 -1.63
CA THR A 563 -8.00 18.82 -2.64
C THR A 563 -8.38 17.47 -2.04
N THR A 564 -9.24 16.72 -2.73
CA THR A 564 -9.51 15.30 -2.42
C THR A 564 -8.20 14.49 -2.33
N ARG A 565 -7.20 14.78 -3.18
CA ARG A 565 -5.87 14.16 -3.11
C ARG A 565 -5.10 14.58 -1.86
N GLY A 566 -5.20 15.84 -1.45
CA GLY A 566 -4.63 16.34 -0.21
C GLY A 566 -5.06 15.51 0.99
N PHE A 567 -6.36 15.29 1.17
CA PHE A 567 -6.89 14.45 2.25
C PHE A 567 -6.39 13.00 2.20
N ALA A 568 -6.26 12.41 1.00
CA ALA A 568 -5.63 11.09 0.86
C ALA A 568 -4.17 11.09 1.34
N GLN A 569 -3.40 12.15 1.05
CA GLN A 569 -2.02 12.29 1.52
C GLN A 569 -1.93 12.48 3.04
N LEU A 570 -2.81 13.29 3.64
CA LEU A 570 -2.89 13.43 5.11
C LEU A 570 -3.19 12.09 5.77
N THR A 571 -4.16 11.35 5.22
CA THR A 571 -4.51 10.00 5.67
C THR A 571 -3.31 9.05 5.61
N ALA A 572 -2.56 9.07 4.50
CA ALA A 572 -1.39 8.22 4.33
C ALA A 572 -0.29 8.51 5.36
N ILE A 573 -0.06 9.78 5.70
CA ILE A 573 0.91 10.16 6.74
C ILE A 573 0.48 9.63 8.10
N VAL A 574 -0.77 9.86 8.50
CA VAL A 574 -1.28 9.42 9.82
C VAL A 574 -1.32 7.90 9.93
N LYS A 575 -1.73 7.21 8.86
CA LYS A 575 -1.70 5.75 8.79
C LYS A 575 -0.28 5.21 8.91
N THR A 576 0.70 5.84 8.26
CA THR A 576 2.12 5.48 8.38
C THR A 576 2.61 5.62 9.83
N ILE A 577 2.19 6.69 10.52
CA ILE A 577 2.48 6.87 11.95
C ILE A 577 1.86 5.72 12.77
N ALA A 578 0.59 5.39 12.53
CA ALA A 578 -0.09 4.29 13.24
C ALA A 578 0.58 2.93 12.97
N GLN A 579 1.03 2.67 11.75
CA GLN A 579 1.79 1.47 11.38
C GLN A 579 3.12 1.39 12.15
N LYS A 580 3.87 2.49 12.18
CA LYS A 580 5.18 2.56 12.87
C LYS A 580 5.07 2.45 14.40
N CYS A 581 4.02 3.03 14.99
CA CYS A 581 3.93 3.16 16.45
C CYS A 581 3.00 2.16 17.13
N CYS A 582 1.91 1.75 16.47
CA CYS A 582 0.83 1.03 17.14
C CYS A 582 0.14 -0.05 16.30
N GLU A 583 0.88 -0.79 15.46
CA GLU A 583 0.34 -1.90 14.66
C GLU A 583 -0.92 -1.49 13.87
N ASN A 584 -0.90 -0.29 13.26
CA ASN A 584 -1.98 0.26 12.44
C ASN A 584 -3.30 0.53 13.21
N ARG A 585 -3.29 0.51 14.56
CA ARG A 585 -4.46 0.83 15.39
C ARG A 585 -4.90 2.29 15.19
N LEU A 586 -5.85 2.48 14.28
CA LEU A 586 -6.32 3.78 13.83
C LEU A 586 -7.84 3.80 13.67
N VAL A 587 -8.50 4.81 14.23
CA VAL A 587 -9.92 5.07 13.99
C VAL A 587 -10.11 6.52 13.60
N ALA A 588 -10.67 6.75 12.41
CA ALA A 588 -11.09 8.07 11.95
C ALA A 588 -12.58 8.28 12.24
N VAL A 589 -12.93 9.47 12.70
CA VAL A 589 -14.29 9.85 13.11
C VAL A 589 -14.68 11.11 12.36
N LEU A 590 -15.80 11.05 11.63
CA LEU A 590 -16.27 12.18 10.84
C LEU A 590 -16.62 13.38 11.74
N GLU A 591 -16.10 14.56 11.40
CA GLU A 591 -16.42 15.85 12.03
C GLU A 591 -17.18 16.75 11.03
N GLY A 592 -16.55 17.83 10.54
CA GLY A 592 -17.09 18.78 9.55
C GLY A 592 -16.99 18.33 8.09
N GLY A 593 -17.35 19.23 7.18
CA GLY A 593 -17.43 19.00 5.72
C GLY A 593 -18.87 19.11 5.22
N TYR A 594 -19.16 20.17 4.47
CA TYR A 594 -20.51 20.67 4.22
C TYR A 594 -20.82 20.85 2.73
N ASP A 595 -19.81 20.86 1.87
CA ASP A 595 -20.00 20.60 0.43
C ASP A 595 -20.23 19.10 0.21
N LEU A 596 -21.42 18.69 -0.24
CA LEU A 596 -21.82 17.28 -0.27
C LEU A 596 -20.98 16.43 -1.24
N GLU A 597 -20.63 17.00 -2.40
CA GLU A 597 -19.83 16.30 -3.41
C GLU A 597 -18.36 16.20 -2.98
N GLY A 598 -17.75 17.32 -2.58
CA GLY A 598 -16.39 17.35 -2.05
C GLY A 598 -16.20 16.50 -0.79
N LEU A 599 -17.18 16.49 0.11
CA LEU A 599 -17.20 15.60 1.28
C LEU A 599 -17.17 14.13 0.85
N ALA A 600 -18.07 13.73 -0.05
CA ALA A 600 -18.17 12.35 -0.47
C ALA A 600 -16.90 11.86 -1.19
N ASP A 601 -16.33 12.70 -2.05
CA ASP A 601 -15.09 12.42 -2.78
C ASP A 601 -13.88 12.34 -1.83
N ALA A 602 -13.77 13.26 -0.88
CA ALA A 602 -12.69 13.26 0.10
C ALA A 602 -12.78 12.07 1.07
N VAL A 603 -13.98 11.69 1.51
CA VAL A 603 -14.21 10.48 2.33
C VAL A 603 -13.88 9.21 1.55
N GLU A 604 -14.28 9.13 0.28
CA GLU A 604 -13.89 8.01 -0.58
C GLU A 604 -12.35 7.91 -0.69
N ALA A 605 -11.66 9.02 -0.94
CA ALA A 605 -10.21 9.04 -1.05
C ALA A 605 -9.52 8.66 0.27
N HIS A 606 -10.03 9.15 1.40
CA HIS A 606 -9.60 8.77 2.75
C HIS A 606 -9.74 7.26 2.97
N ILE A 607 -10.92 6.69 2.71
CA ILE A 607 -11.19 5.26 2.90
C ILE A 607 -10.34 4.40 1.97
N ASN A 608 -10.13 4.81 0.71
CA ASN A 608 -9.24 4.09 -0.21
C ASN A 608 -7.81 3.96 0.34
N VAL A 609 -7.31 4.97 1.07
CA VAL A 609 -5.99 4.89 1.73
C VAL A 609 -6.01 3.98 2.96
N LEU A 610 -7.13 3.93 3.69
CA LEU A 610 -7.29 3.04 4.84
C LEU A 610 -7.37 1.55 4.46
N ILE A 611 -7.93 1.24 3.29
CA ILE A 611 -8.09 -0.13 2.76
C ILE A 611 -6.78 -0.72 2.24
N ARG A 612 -5.96 0.12 1.60
CA ARG A 612 -4.55 -0.20 1.30
C ARG A 612 -3.80 -0.41 2.60
#